data_AF-A0A7V4JNJ3-F1
#
_entry.id   AF-A0A7V4JNJ3-F1
#
_cell.length_a   1.000
_cell.length_b   1.000
_cell.length_c   1.000
_cell.angle_alpha   90.00
_cell.angle_beta   90.00
_cell.angle_gamma   90.00
#
_symmetry.space_group_name_H-M   'P 1'
#
loop_
_entity.id
_entity.type
_entity.pdbx_description
1 polymer ?
#
loop_
_entity_poly.entity_id
_entity_poly.type
_entity_poly.pdbx_seq_one_letter_code
_entity_poly.pdbx_strand_id
1 'polypeptide(L)'
;MMKKICWFLLLCPWLSLSSQETKELNYPAVRYPLKTFTRHGGFWITHPKADFKQYSVQLYRKTFTLEHKPDSLIIHISADNLYRLYVNGKYVCMGPARNDLYHWNYETIDIAPFMQKGKNVIAVQVNNFGHQKANAQCSFKTGLLIVAHYPSDTVVNTDDKTWKTYLNTAFRERPVEWMYQKDIASGWYCINPNDSIIGSLYPWGWEQPGYNDSHWDIPVWLGSVNIRYTSQHGPLLLEPRRVKLLHHSIERIPAIVRTENITVASGKKNFLTGNDSLVVPPASSITLLLDNQKMTMGFPLLCVSKGKGSTIKVRYAECLFDEKKEKGNRNEIK
;
A
#
# COMPACT_ATOMS: atom_id res chain seq x y z
N MET A 1 -44.17 5.67 29.76
CA MET A 1 -43.31 4.78 28.96
C MET A 1 -42.39 5.64 28.09
N MET A 2 -41.26 6.09 28.66
CA MET A 2 -40.34 7.04 28.00
C MET A 2 -39.36 6.28 27.10
N LYS A 3 -39.41 6.54 25.79
CA LYS A 3 -38.43 6.03 24.82
C LYS A 3 -37.14 6.86 24.93
N LYS A 4 -36.08 6.25 25.46
CA LYS A 4 -34.72 6.81 25.41
C LYS A 4 -34.22 6.76 23.96
N ILE A 5 -34.02 7.93 23.36
CA ILE A 5 -33.33 8.08 22.07
C ILE A 5 -31.84 8.20 22.39
N CYS A 6 -31.08 7.13 22.15
CA CYS A 6 -29.62 7.15 22.23
C CYS A 6 -29.06 7.82 20.98
N TRP A 7 -28.53 9.03 21.13
CA TRP A 7 -27.70 9.68 20.13
C TRP A 7 -26.30 9.08 20.16
N PHE A 8 -25.96 8.25 19.16
CA PHE A 8 -24.56 7.93 18.87
C PHE A 8 -23.92 9.14 18.17
N LEU A 9 -23.30 10.01 18.96
CA LEU A 9 -22.37 11.03 18.47
C LEU A 9 -21.11 10.31 17.95
N LEU A 10 -21.05 10.07 16.64
CA LEU A 10 -19.80 9.81 15.93
C LEU A 10 -18.98 11.11 15.94
N LEU A 11 -18.22 11.32 17.00
CA LEU A 11 -17.12 12.27 17.03
C LEU A 11 -16.10 11.80 15.98
N CYS A 12 -16.17 12.39 14.80
CA CYS A 12 -15.12 12.30 13.79
C CYS A 12 -14.00 13.24 14.26
N PRO A 13 -12.87 12.73 14.81
CA PRO A 13 -11.83 13.63 15.25
C PRO A 13 -11.23 14.22 13.98
N TRP A 14 -11.26 15.55 13.91
CA TRP A 14 -10.49 16.32 12.94
C TRP A 14 -9.01 16.09 13.26
N LEU A 15 -8.46 14.97 12.78
CA LEU A 15 -7.04 14.74 12.70
C LEU A 15 -6.50 15.75 11.69
N SER A 16 -5.84 16.79 12.18
CA SER A 16 -4.86 17.50 11.39
C SER A 16 -3.85 16.45 10.89
N LEU A 17 -4.01 15.99 9.64
CA LEU A 17 -3.00 15.21 8.94
C LEU A 17 -1.82 16.16 8.67
N SER A 18 -1.01 16.43 9.68
CA SER A 18 0.40 16.68 9.42
C SER A 18 0.94 15.37 8.86
N SER A 19 1.10 15.30 7.54
CA SER A 19 1.80 14.18 6.92
C SER A 19 3.25 14.26 7.40
N GLN A 20 3.57 13.43 8.38
CA GLN A 20 4.96 13.22 8.74
C GLN A 20 5.66 12.59 7.54
N GLU A 21 6.41 13.39 6.79
CA GLU A 21 7.14 12.91 5.63
C GLU A 21 8.32 12.04 6.08
N THR A 22 8.23 10.75 5.76
CA THR A 22 9.36 9.83 5.85
C THR A 22 10.45 10.24 4.86
N LYS A 23 11.71 10.12 5.26
CA LYS A 23 12.88 10.43 4.42
C LYS A 23 13.80 9.23 4.30
N GLU A 24 14.33 8.99 3.10
CA GLU A 24 15.41 8.03 2.88
C GLU A 24 16.70 8.61 3.45
N LEU A 25 17.29 7.92 4.43
CA LEU A 25 18.47 8.37 5.16
C LEU A 25 19.78 8.06 4.44
N ASN A 26 19.78 7.12 3.47
CA ASN A 26 20.95 6.75 2.68
C ASN A 26 20.98 7.39 1.27
N TYR A 27 20.16 8.41 1.03
CA TYR A 27 20.14 9.19 -0.22
C TYR A 27 20.25 10.70 0.06
N PRO A 28 21.11 11.47 -0.65
CA PRO A 28 21.99 11.04 -1.75
C PRO A 28 23.31 10.40 -1.28
N ALA A 29 23.58 10.34 0.02
CA ALA A 29 24.79 9.74 0.59
C ALA A 29 24.42 8.66 1.61
N VAL A 30 25.15 7.54 1.57
CA VAL A 30 24.97 6.43 2.51
C VAL A 30 25.51 6.83 3.89
N ARG A 31 24.64 6.87 4.90
CA ARG A 31 24.95 7.24 6.29
C ARG A 31 24.84 6.06 7.25
N TYR A 32 23.86 5.20 7.00
CA TYR A 32 23.52 4.04 7.82
C TYR A 32 23.57 2.80 6.92
N PRO A 33 24.76 2.32 6.50
CA PRO A 33 24.82 1.12 5.68
C PRO A 33 24.31 -0.08 6.48
N LEU A 34 23.50 -0.93 5.84
CA LEU A 34 23.19 -2.24 6.39
C LEU A 34 24.50 -3.02 6.49
N LYS A 35 24.80 -3.57 7.67
CA LYS A 35 26.00 -4.38 7.93
C LYS A 35 25.58 -5.78 8.32
N THR A 36 26.17 -6.78 7.68
CA THR A 36 26.07 -8.20 8.03
C THR A 36 26.92 -8.48 9.27
N PHE A 37 26.50 -7.99 10.44
CA PHE A 37 27.07 -8.52 11.67
C PHE A 37 26.42 -9.87 11.93
N THR A 38 27.20 -10.93 11.72
CA THR A 38 26.89 -12.37 11.88
C THR A 38 26.44 -12.80 13.29
N ARG A 39 25.97 -11.85 14.11
CA ARG A 39 25.37 -12.06 15.43
C ARG A 39 24.02 -11.37 15.66
N HIS A 40 23.59 -10.42 14.83
CA HIS A 40 22.40 -9.61 15.11
C HIS A 40 21.49 -9.36 13.90
N GLY A 41 20.75 -10.41 13.54
CA GLY A 41 19.34 -10.36 13.16
C GLY A 41 18.91 -9.87 11.77
N GLY A 42 17.70 -10.28 11.39
CA GLY A 42 17.07 -10.07 10.10
C GLY A 42 17.15 -11.29 9.18
N PHE A 43 16.00 -11.90 8.87
CA PHE A 43 15.87 -12.92 7.83
C PHE A 43 14.78 -12.52 6.84
N TRP A 44 14.91 -12.97 5.60
CA TRP A 44 13.77 -12.96 4.69
C TRP A 44 12.72 -13.91 5.26
N ILE A 45 11.49 -13.42 5.42
CA ILE A 45 10.35 -14.21 5.88
C ILE A 45 9.23 -14.17 4.84
N THR A 46 8.42 -15.23 4.80
CA THR A 46 7.29 -15.35 3.87
C THR A 46 6.09 -16.04 4.50
N HIS A 47 4.91 -15.93 3.88
CA HIS A 47 3.72 -16.64 4.32
C HIS A 47 3.88 -18.17 4.10
N PRO A 48 3.57 -19.03 5.09
CA PRO A 48 3.85 -20.47 5.02
C PRO A 48 3.11 -21.22 3.89
N LYS A 49 1.97 -20.69 3.45
CA LYS A 49 1.07 -21.33 2.48
C LYS A 49 1.07 -20.65 1.10
N ALA A 50 1.80 -19.55 0.93
CA ALA A 50 1.78 -18.81 -0.33
C ALA A 50 2.85 -19.36 -1.28
N ASP A 51 2.50 -19.47 -2.57
CA ASP A 51 3.50 -19.71 -3.60
C ASP A 51 4.36 -18.45 -3.78
N PHE A 52 5.68 -18.62 -3.80
CA PHE A 52 6.63 -17.52 -3.81
C PHE A 52 6.64 -16.70 -5.11
N LYS A 53 6.03 -17.20 -6.19
CA LYS A 53 6.07 -16.58 -7.52
C LYS A 53 4.71 -16.22 -8.08
N GLN A 54 3.62 -16.66 -7.44
CA GLN A 54 2.26 -16.34 -7.88
C GLN A 54 1.77 -15.00 -7.35
N TYR A 55 0.66 -14.53 -7.92
CA TYR A 55 -0.05 -13.38 -7.38
C TYR A 55 -0.40 -13.62 -5.91
N SER A 56 0.04 -12.72 -5.03
CA SER A 56 -0.32 -12.76 -3.63
C SER A 56 -0.23 -11.39 -2.98
N VAL A 57 -1.12 -11.14 -2.03
CA VAL A 57 -1.02 -10.02 -1.10
C VAL A 57 -0.83 -10.60 0.29
N GLN A 58 0.37 -10.45 0.82
CA GLN A 58 0.75 -10.99 2.13
C GLN A 58 0.86 -9.84 3.13
N LEU A 59 0.10 -9.92 4.21
CA LEU A 59 0.18 -8.97 5.31
C LEU A 59 1.11 -9.51 6.37
N TYR A 60 1.93 -8.65 6.96
CA TYR A 60 2.84 -8.96 8.04
C TYR A 60 2.60 -7.99 9.17
N ARG A 61 2.63 -8.48 10.40
CA ARG A 61 2.41 -7.66 11.59
C ARG A 61 3.34 -8.07 12.69
N LYS A 62 3.86 -7.08 13.40
CA LYS A 62 4.57 -7.27 14.66
C LYS A 62 4.07 -6.29 15.70
N THR A 63 3.55 -6.83 16.79
CA THR A 63 3.19 -6.08 17.99
C THR A 63 4.33 -6.20 19.02
N PHE A 64 4.70 -5.09 19.63
CA PHE A 64 5.69 -5.04 20.72
C PHE A 64 5.40 -3.84 21.64
N THR A 65 6.06 -3.80 22.79
CA THR A 65 5.87 -2.75 23.79
C THR A 65 7.17 -1.98 23.98
N LEU A 66 7.08 -0.66 24.05
CA LEU A 66 8.19 0.23 24.35
C LEU A 66 7.97 0.91 25.70
N GLU A 67 8.96 0.91 26.58
CA GLU A 67 8.88 1.60 27.87
C GLU A 67 8.77 3.12 27.69
N HIS A 68 9.46 3.64 26.67
CA HIS A 68 9.48 5.04 26.26
C HIS A 68 9.46 5.15 24.73
N LYS A 69 8.95 6.26 24.19
CA LYS A 69 9.10 6.55 22.76
C LYS A 69 10.59 6.83 22.49
N PRO A 70 11.25 6.09 21.57
CA PRO A 70 12.64 6.33 21.24
C PRO A 70 12.80 7.65 20.47
N ASP A 71 13.96 8.29 20.61
CA ASP A 71 14.31 9.46 19.80
C ASP A 71 14.59 9.07 18.34
N SER A 72 15.15 7.87 18.12
CA SER A 72 15.39 7.30 16.80
C SER A 72 15.23 5.78 16.83
N LEU A 73 14.67 5.23 15.76
CA LEU A 73 14.55 3.80 15.50
C LEU A 73 14.68 3.61 13.99
N ILE A 74 15.93 3.49 13.53
CA ILE A 74 16.23 3.37 12.11
C ILE A 74 16.08 1.91 11.71
N ILE A 75 15.37 1.68 10.60
CA ILE A 75 15.23 0.36 9.99
C ILE A 75 15.70 0.37 8.54
N HIS A 76 16.19 -0.78 8.10
CA HIS A 76 16.36 -1.16 6.70
C HIS A 76 15.20 -2.07 6.33
N ILE A 77 14.46 -1.72 5.28
CA ILE A 77 13.31 -2.50 4.81
C ILE A 77 13.42 -2.79 3.32
N SER A 78 13.10 -4.01 2.94
CA SER A 78 12.92 -4.42 1.55
C SER A 78 11.84 -5.49 1.46
N ALA A 79 11.36 -5.73 0.25
CA ALA A 79 10.43 -6.81 -0.03
C ALA A 79 10.64 -7.33 -1.45
N ASP A 80 10.09 -8.51 -1.71
CA ASP A 80 9.83 -9.00 -3.05
C ASP A 80 8.31 -9.17 -3.18
N ASN A 81 7.57 -8.38 -3.96
CA ASN A 81 8.06 -7.43 -4.98
C ASN A 81 7.94 -5.97 -4.54
N LEU A 82 6.78 -5.59 -3.99
CA LEU A 82 6.49 -4.23 -3.50
C LEU A 82 5.83 -4.31 -2.13
N TYR A 83 6.18 -3.39 -1.23
CA TYR A 83 5.58 -3.26 0.09
C TYR A 83 4.94 -1.89 0.32
N ARG A 84 3.99 -1.86 1.26
CA ARG A 84 3.52 -0.65 1.95
C ARG A 84 3.74 -0.83 3.45
N LEU A 85 4.43 0.11 4.07
CA LEU A 85 4.75 0.10 5.50
C LEU A 85 3.80 1.02 6.26
N TYR A 86 3.30 0.52 7.38
CA TYR A 86 2.49 1.25 8.34
C TYR A 86 3.06 1.07 9.75
N VAL A 87 3.02 2.12 10.56
CA VAL A 87 3.34 2.07 11.99
C VAL A 87 2.20 2.69 12.76
N ASN A 88 1.63 1.94 13.70
CA ASN A 88 0.45 2.35 14.48
C ASN A 88 -0.69 2.89 13.58
N GLY A 89 -0.95 2.19 12.48
CA GLY A 89 -1.97 2.54 11.49
C GLY A 89 -1.65 3.74 10.58
N LYS A 90 -0.52 4.42 10.78
CA LYS A 90 -0.09 5.52 9.91
C LYS A 90 0.77 4.99 8.77
N TYR A 91 0.46 5.37 7.53
CA TYR A 91 1.30 5.09 6.38
C TYR A 91 2.66 5.77 6.53
N VAL A 92 3.74 5.03 6.29
CA VAL A 92 5.12 5.51 6.41
C VAL A 92 5.74 5.69 5.02
N CYS A 93 5.81 4.62 4.23
CA CYS A 93 6.36 4.64 2.88
C CYS A 93 5.95 3.39 2.08
N MET A 94 6.34 3.37 0.81
CA MET A 94 6.29 2.19 -0.04
C MET A 94 7.62 1.98 -0.74
N GLY A 95 7.91 0.72 -1.06
CA GLY A 95 9.15 0.32 -1.70
C GLY A 95 9.10 -1.15 -2.12
N PRO A 96 10.26 -1.80 -2.31
CA PRO A 96 11.52 -1.13 -2.54
C PRO A 96 11.52 -0.32 -3.84
N ALA A 97 12.53 0.53 -4.03
CA ALA A 97 12.84 1.06 -5.35
C ALA A 97 13.00 -0.09 -6.36
N ARG A 98 12.71 0.19 -7.65
CA ARG A 98 12.96 -0.79 -8.73
C ARG A 98 14.39 -1.29 -8.68
N ASN A 99 14.56 -2.57 -8.95
CA ASN A 99 15.79 -3.29 -8.73
C ASN A 99 15.95 -4.43 -9.74
N ASP A 100 17.12 -5.06 -9.73
CA ASP A 100 17.37 -6.37 -10.33
C ASP A 100 17.96 -7.32 -9.27
N LEU A 101 18.13 -8.59 -9.61
CA LEU A 101 18.58 -9.63 -8.66
C LEU A 101 19.97 -9.36 -8.04
N TYR A 102 20.81 -8.56 -8.69
CA TYR A 102 22.16 -8.20 -8.26
C TYR A 102 22.27 -6.78 -7.68
N HIS A 103 21.17 -6.01 -7.73
CA HIS A 103 21.05 -4.64 -7.25
C HIS A 103 19.71 -4.47 -6.50
N TRP A 104 19.50 -5.26 -5.44
CA TRP A 104 18.24 -5.30 -4.72
C TRP A 104 18.12 -4.14 -3.74
N ASN A 105 17.25 -3.17 -4.02
CA ASN A 105 17.16 -1.99 -3.19
C ASN A 105 16.52 -2.27 -1.82
N TYR A 106 17.02 -1.60 -0.78
CA TYR A 106 16.33 -1.40 0.49
C TYR A 106 16.22 0.09 0.81
N GLU A 107 15.15 0.46 1.51
CA GLU A 107 15.00 1.79 2.10
C GLU A 107 15.61 1.81 3.50
N THR A 108 16.17 2.96 3.89
CA THR A 108 16.66 3.22 5.24
C THR A 108 15.94 4.43 5.81
N ILE A 109 15.12 4.21 6.84
CA ILE A 109 14.18 5.20 7.35
C ILE A 109 14.16 5.18 8.87
N ASP A 110 13.88 6.33 9.49
CA ASP A 110 13.59 6.41 10.92
C ASP A 110 12.09 6.30 11.16
N ILE A 111 11.67 5.28 11.92
CA ILE A 111 10.27 5.05 12.27
C ILE A 111 9.91 5.50 13.68
N ALA A 112 10.87 5.94 14.50
CA ALA A 112 10.61 6.50 15.83
C ALA A 112 9.54 7.59 15.86
N PRO A 113 9.44 8.50 14.87
CA PRO A 113 8.42 9.54 14.93
C PRO A 113 6.98 9.01 14.95
N PHE A 114 6.75 7.82 14.40
CA PHE A 114 5.46 7.12 14.37
C PHE A 114 5.22 6.22 15.61
N MET A 115 6.23 6.03 16.45
CA MET A 115 6.15 5.22 17.67
C MET A 115 5.53 5.99 18.83
N GLN A 116 5.07 5.23 19.83
CA GLN A 116 4.52 5.73 21.09
C GLN A 116 5.04 4.92 22.27
N LYS A 117 4.91 5.45 23.50
CA LYS A 117 5.08 4.65 24.71
C LYS A 117 4.00 3.57 24.76
N GLY A 118 4.34 2.38 25.26
CA GLY A 118 3.43 1.25 25.38
C GLY A 118 3.36 0.42 24.10
N LYS A 119 2.16 -0.08 23.78
CA LYS A 119 1.93 -0.99 22.65
C LYS A 119 2.12 -0.28 21.31
N ASN A 120 2.96 -0.84 20.45
CA ASN A 120 3.17 -0.42 19.08
C ASN A 120 2.93 -1.57 18.12
N VAL A 121 2.64 -1.23 16.87
CA VAL A 121 2.61 -2.20 15.77
C VAL A 121 3.33 -1.69 14.54
N ILE A 122 4.15 -2.57 13.96
CA ILE A 122 4.65 -2.45 12.59
C ILE A 122 3.81 -3.37 11.73
N ALA A 123 3.27 -2.84 10.64
CA ALA A 123 2.40 -3.57 9.73
C ALA A 123 2.89 -3.36 8.28
N VAL A 124 3.05 -4.44 7.52
CA VAL A 124 3.56 -4.39 6.16
C VAL A 124 2.68 -5.21 5.23
N GLN A 125 2.21 -4.60 4.16
CA GLN A 125 1.55 -5.30 3.07
C GLN A 125 2.59 -5.53 1.97
N VAL A 126 2.84 -6.78 1.58
CA VAL A 126 3.71 -7.15 0.45
C VAL A 126 2.85 -7.69 -0.69
N ASN A 127 3.03 -7.13 -1.88
CA ASN A 127 2.32 -7.50 -3.10
C ASN A 127 3.29 -8.18 -4.07
N ASN A 128 2.93 -9.37 -4.53
CA ASN A 128 3.48 -9.97 -5.74
C ASN A 128 2.38 -10.02 -6.81
N PHE A 129 2.70 -9.55 -8.01
CA PHE A 129 1.80 -9.58 -9.17
C PHE A 129 2.01 -10.81 -10.07
N GLY A 130 2.83 -11.76 -9.62
CA GLY A 130 3.12 -13.02 -10.28
C GLY A 130 3.56 -12.88 -11.74
N HIS A 131 2.89 -13.62 -12.62
CA HIS A 131 3.16 -13.60 -14.06
C HIS A 131 2.67 -12.33 -14.75
N GLN A 132 1.71 -11.59 -14.17
CA GLN A 132 1.17 -10.34 -14.73
C GLN A 132 1.93 -9.09 -14.29
N LYS A 133 2.99 -9.23 -13.48
CA LYS A 133 3.81 -8.09 -13.04
C LYS A 133 4.30 -7.25 -14.22
N ALA A 134 4.48 -5.96 -13.98
CA ALA A 134 5.05 -5.04 -14.97
C ALA A 134 6.35 -5.58 -15.55
N ASN A 135 6.63 -5.31 -16.84
CA ASN A 135 7.80 -5.85 -17.53
C ASN A 135 9.13 -5.55 -16.83
N ALA A 136 9.23 -4.37 -16.22
CA ALA A 136 10.42 -3.91 -15.50
C ALA A 136 10.47 -4.37 -14.02
N GLN A 137 9.51 -5.18 -13.57
CA GLN A 137 9.49 -5.71 -12.21
C GLN A 137 10.27 -7.02 -12.14
N CYS A 138 11.44 -6.98 -11.51
CA CYS A 138 12.17 -8.19 -11.12
C CYS A 138 11.54 -8.80 -9.85
N SER A 139 11.61 -10.13 -9.76
CA SER A 139 11.13 -10.92 -8.62
C SER A 139 11.86 -12.27 -8.59
N PHE A 140 12.08 -12.78 -7.39
CA PHE A 140 12.71 -14.07 -7.11
C PHE A 140 11.80 -14.97 -6.27
N LYS A 141 11.47 -14.54 -5.05
CA LYS A 141 10.61 -15.20 -4.09
C LYS A 141 9.96 -14.18 -3.15
N THR A 142 8.63 -14.11 -3.15
CA THR A 142 7.88 -13.17 -2.32
C THR A 142 8.24 -13.26 -0.85
N GLY A 143 8.61 -12.13 -0.26
CA GLY A 143 8.99 -12.07 1.14
C GLY A 143 9.21 -10.65 1.64
N LEU A 144 9.39 -10.54 2.95
CA LEU A 144 9.66 -9.32 3.68
C LEU A 144 11.02 -9.42 4.39
N LEU A 145 11.75 -8.31 4.40
CA LEU A 145 12.93 -8.13 5.24
C LEU A 145 12.82 -6.79 5.98
N ILE A 146 12.96 -6.84 7.31
CA ILE A 146 13.19 -5.65 8.15
C ILE A 146 14.35 -5.94 9.07
N VAL A 147 15.29 -5.01 9.14
CA VAL A 147 16.45 -5.05 10.03
C VAL A 147 16.63 -3.69 10.69
N ALA A 148 16.64 -3.64 12.02
CA ALA A 148 16.99 -2.46 12.79
C ALA A 148 18.46 -2.11 12.58
N HIS A 149 18.77 -0.82 12.47
CA HIS A 149 20.15 -0.36 12.40
C HIS A 149 20.80 -0.44 13.79
N TYR A 150 21.93 -1.14 13.92
CA TYR A 150 22.68 -1.22 15.18
C TYR A 150 23.12 0.19 15.67
N PRO A 151 23.11 0.49 16.99
CA PRO A 151 22.83 -0.40 18.14
C PRO A 151 21.36 -0.47 18.57
N SER A 152 20.39 -0.23 17.68
CA SER A 152 18.96 -0.25 18.03
C SER A 152 18.48 -1.63 18.51
N ASP A 153 17.35 -1.64 19.21
CA ASP A 153 16.65 -2.86 19.61
C ASP A 153 16.28 -3.71 18.37
N THR A 154 16.71 -4.98 18.38
CA THR A 154 16.48 -5.94 17.31
C THR A 154 15.06 -6.51 17.33
N VAL A 155 14.21 -6.11 18.27
CA VAL A 155 12.83 -6.59 18.38
C VAL A 155 12.10 -6.46 17.05
N VAL A 156 12.32 -5.38 16.29
CA VAL A 156 11.62 -5.16 15.00
C VAL A 156 12.14 -6.02 13.84
N ASN A 157 13.23 -6.75 14.01
CA ASN A 157 13.83 -7.56 12.96
C ASN A 157 12.90 -8.72 12.57
N THR A 158 12.94 -9.12 11.30
CA THR A 158 12.09 -10.21 10.79
C THR A 158 12.50 -11.61 11.24
N ASP A 159 13.67 -11.79 11.88
CA ASP A 159 14.04 -13.06 12.51
C ASP A 159 13.40 -13.28 13.89
N ASP A 160 12.77 -12.25 14.46
CA ASP A 160 12.00 -12.36 15.68
C ASP A 160 10.75 -13.23 15.47
N LYS A 161 10.53 -14.17 16.41
CA LYS A 161 9.48 -15.20 16.30
C LYS A 161 8.06 -14.69 16.60
N THR A 162 7.88 -13.42 16.97
CA THR A 162 6.57 -12.83 17.26
C THR A 162 5.94 -12.15 16.04
N TRP A 163 6.61 -12.13 14.89
CA TRP A 163 5.98 -11.73 13.64
C TRP A 163 4.83 -12.67 13.29
N LYS A 164 3.78 -12.10 12.72
CA LYS A 164 2.60 -12.81 12.22
C LYS A 164 2.35 -12.43 10.78
N THR A 165 1.71 -13.33 10.04
CA THR A 165 1.37 -13.13 8.64
C THR A 165 -0.02 -13.62 8.28
N TYR A 166 -0.62 -12.99 7.28
CA TYR A 166 -1.94 -13.34 6.76
C TYR A 166 -1.96 -13.20 5.25
N LEU A 167 -2.36 -14.26 4.55
CA LEU A 167 -2.61 -14.20 3.12
C LEU A 167 -3.95 -13.50 2.86
N ASN A 168 -3.89 -12.29 2.31
CA ASN A 168 -5.08 -11.48 2.08
C ASN A 168 -5.84 -11.91 0.82
N THR A 169 -6.82 -12.79 1.02
CA THR A 169 -7.71 -13.30 -0.05
C THR A 169 -8.79 -12.32 -0.48
N ALA A 170 -8.86 -11.12 0.11
CA ALA A 170 -9.78 -10.08 -0.33
C ALA A 170 -9.35 -9.50 -1.68
N PHE A 171 -8.04 -9.46 -1.94
CA PHE A 171 -7.50 -9.08 -3.23
C PHE A 171 -7.64 -10.22 -4.23
N ARG A 172 -8.10 -9.86 -5.42
CA ARG A 172 -8.07 -10.72 -6.61
C ARG A 172 -7.36 -9.97 -7.72
N GLU A 173 -6.48 -10.69 -8.38
CA GLU A 173 -5.85 -10.21 -9.60
C GLU A 173 -6.92 -9.88 -10.64
N ARG A 174 -6.86 -8.68 -11.23
CA ARG A 174 -7.62 -8.34 -12.44
C ARG A 174 -6.62 -8.04 -13.56
N PRO A 175 -6.19 -9.07 -14.32
CA PRO A 175 -5.33 -8.88 -15.48
C PRO A 175 -5.99 -7.93 -16.48
N VAL A 176 -5.20 -7.13 -17.19
CA VAL A 176 -5.71 -6.25 -18.24
C VAL A 176 -5.64 -6.98 -19.58
N GLU A 177 -6.79 -7.25 -20.19
CA GLU A 177 -6.91 -7.97 -21.47
C GLU A 177 -6.67 -7.02 -22.66
N TRP A 178 -5.47 -6.44 -22.72
CA TRP A 178 -5.13 -5.41 -23.71
C TRP A 178 -4.90 -5.95 -25.12
N MET A 179 -4.36 -7.16 -25.27
CA MET A 179 -4.13 -7.80 -26.57
C MET A 179 -5.43 -8.07 -27.34
N TYR A 180 -6.55 -8.17 -26.62
CA TYR A 180 -7.88 -8.35 -27.19
C TYR A 180 -8.69 -7.04 -27.24
N GLN A 181 -8.06 -5.89 -26.93
CA GLN A 181 -8.69 -4.56 -26.91
C GLN A 181 -9.97 -4.48 -26.04
N LYS A 182 -10.04 -5.27 -24.96
CA LYS A 182 -11.21 -5.30 -24.07
C LYS A 182 -11.17 -4.22 -22.99
N ASP A 183 -10.00 -4.06 -22.38
CA ASP A 183 -9.84 -3.21 -21.20
C ASP A 183 -9.15 -1.87 -21.49
N ILE A 184 -8.45 -1.75 -22.62
CA ILE A 184 -7.85 -0.50 -23.11
C ILE A 184 -8.33 -0.22 -24.53
N ALA A 185 -8.47 1.07 -24.87
CA ALA A 185 -8.93 1.48 -26.19
C ALA A 185 -7.95 1.08 -27.31
N SER A 186 -6.66 1.22 -27.06
CA SER A 186 -5.58 0.80 -27.97
C SER A 186 -4.23 0.82 -27.24
N GLY A 187 -3.20 0.26 -27.87
CA GLY A 187 -1.81 0.40 -27.43
C GLY A 187 -1.26 -0.79 -26.64
N TRP A 188 -0.14 -0.54 -25.97
CA TRP A 188 0.61 -1.53 -25.20
C TRP A 188 0.33 -1.36 -23.71
N TYR A 189 0.09 -2.46 -22.99
CA TYR A 189 0.04 -2.46 -21.51
C TYR A 189 1.22 -3.25 -20.91
N CYS A 190 2.10 -2.57 -20.18
CA CYS A 190 3.31 -3.16 -19.55
C CYS A 190 3.43 -2.90 -18.05
N ILE A 191 2.32 -2.52 -17.40
CA ILE A 191 2.27 -2.22 -15.97
C ILE A 191 1.57 -3.36 -15.20
N ASN A 192 1.60 -3.29 -13.87
CA ASN A 192 0.97 -4.29 -12.99
C ASN A 192 -0.54 -4.43 -13.27
N PRO A 193 -1.16 -5.60 -12.99
CA PRO A 193 -2.60 -5.77 -13.14
C PRO A 193 -3.37 -4.80 -12.24
N ASN A 194 -4.66 -4.62 -12.53
CA ASN A 194 -5.55 -3.85 -11.68
C ASN A 194 -5.95 -4.68 -10.44
N ASP A 195 -6.38 -3.98 -9.39
CA ASP A 195 -6.88 -4.60 -8.17
C ASP A 195 -8.41 -4.84 -8.24
N SER A 196 -8.85 -6.01 -7.79
CA SER A 196 -10.24 -6.26 -7.42
C SER A 196 -10.29 -6.63 -5.93
N ILE A 197 -11.14 -5.94 -5.15
CA ILE A 197 -11.19 -6.11 -3.69
C ILE A 197 -12.60 -6.53 -3.26
N ILE A 198 -12.69 -7.64 -2.55
CA ILE A 198 -13.91 -8.07 -1.86
C ILE A 198 -13.89 -7.51 -0.44
N GLY A 199 -14.59 -6.40 -0.23
CA GLY A 199 -14.56 -5.67 1.05
C GLY A 199 -14.94 -6.50 2.27
N SER A 200 -15.84 -7.48 2.15
CA SER A 200 -16.22 -8.35 3.27
C SER A 200 -15.14 -9.34 3.71
N LEU A 201 -14.11 -9.57 2.89
CA LEU A 201 -12.97 -10.42 3.22
C LEU A 201 -11.75 -9.62 3.67
N TYR A 202 -11.74 -8.30 3.43
CA TYR A 202 -10.60 -7.45 3.75
C TYR A 202 -10.47 -7.31 5.27
N PRO A 203 -9.27 -7.51 5.86
CA PRO A 203 -9.06 -7.41 7.30
C PRO A 203 -9.00 -5.95 7.73
N TRP A 204 -10.13 -5.24 7.74
CA TRP A 204 -10.18 -3.81 8.02
C TRP A 204 -9.57 -3.45 9.38
N GLY A 205 -8.73 -2.40 9.38
CA GLY A 205 -8.03 -1.94 10.56
C GLY A 205 -6.90 -2.88 11.00
N TRP A 206 -6.48 -3.84 10.16
CA TRP A 206 -5.37 -4.73 10.47
C TRP A 206 -4.20 -3.92 10.96
N GLU A 207 -3.76 -2.86 10.28
CA GLU A 207 -2.64 -1.99 10.62
C GLU A 207 -2.67 -1.32 12.02
N GLN A 208 -3.80 -1.36 12.75
CA GLN A 208 -3.98 -0.68 14.04
C GLN A 208 -3.46 -1.51 15.23
N PRO A 209 -2.97 -0.89 16.33
CA PRO A 209 -2.48 -1.61 17.52
C PRO A 209 -3.54 -2.50 18.20
N GLY A 210 -4.83 -2.16 18.05
CA GLY A 210 -5.95 -2.87 18.67
C GLY A 210 -6.45 -4.10 17.90
N TYR A 211 -5.91 -4.37 16.70
CA TYR A 211 -6.37 -5.48 15.87
C TYR A 211 -6.08 -6.85 16.50
N ASN A 212 -7.04 -7.77 16.43
CA ASN A 212 -6.87 -9.14 16.91
C ASN A 212 -6.29 -10.04 15.81
N ASP A 213 -4.98 -10.29 15.89
CA ASP A 213 -4.23 -11.18 14.99
C ASP A 213 -3.98 -12.58 15.58
N SER A 214 -4.77 -13.03 16.57
CA SER A 214 -4.57 -14.35 17.20
C SER A 214 -4.69 -15.53 16.23
N HIS A 215 -5.40 -15.34 15.13
CA HIS A 215 -5.66 -16.35 14.09
C HIS A 215 -4.67 -16.26 12.91
N TRP A 216 -3.72 -15.33 12.93
CA TRP A 216 -2.74 -15.16 11.87
C TRP A 216 -1.66 -16.25 11.96
N ASP A 217 -1.15 -16.66 10.81
CA ASP A 217 -0.09 -17.66 10.71
C ASP A 217 1.24 -17.07 11.20
N ILE A 218 2.19 -17.94 11.56
CA ILE A 218 3.58 -17.55 11.82
C ILE A 218 4.32 -17.59 10.47
N PRO A 219 5.04 -16.52 10.07
CA PRO A 219 5.79 -16.52 8.83
C PRO A 219 6.99 -17.46 8.92
N VAL A 220 7.41 -18.00 7.78
CA VAL A 220 8.51 -18.97 7.69
C VAL A 220 9.75 -18.33 7.11
N TRP A 221 10.91 -18.88 7.49
CA TRP A 221 12.21 -18.45 6.98
C TRP A 221 12.33 -18.73 5.48
N LEU A 222 12.78 -17.73 4.72
CA LEU A 222 12.99 -17.80 3.28
C LEU A 222 14.49 -17.76 2.90
N GLY A 223 15.30 -17.05 3.69
CA GLY A 223 16.70 -16.85 3.37
C GLY A 223 17.41 -15.89 4.31
N SER A 224 18.74 -16.00 4.34
CA SER A 224 19.60 -15.02 5.00
C SER A 224 19.71 -13.72 4.20
N VAL A 225 20.15 -12.66 4.86
CA VAL A 225 20.46 -11.37 4.24
C VAL A 225 21.70 -11.51 3.35
N ASN A 226 21.59 -11.13 2.08
CA ASN A 226 22.72 -11.02 1.15
C ASN A 226 22.99 -9.54 0.88
N ILE A 227 24.20 -9.06 1.15
CA ILE A 227 24.60 -7.67 0.92
C ILE A 227 25.54 -7.61 -0.27
N ARG A 228 25.26 -6.69 -1.19
CA ARG A 228 26.10 -6.47 -2.36
C ARG A 228 27.53 -6.14 -1.94
N TYR A 229 28.51 -6.66 -2.67
CA TYR A 229 29.95 -6.54 -2.43
C TYR A 229 30.53 -7.33 -1.24
N THR A 230 29.72 -7.84 -0.32
CA THR A 230 30.22 -8.64 0.83
C THR A 230 29.74 -10.08 0.83
N SER A 231 28.56 -10.35 0.28
CA SER A 231 28.08 -11.71 0.04
C SER A 231 28.74 -12.30 -1.21
N GLN A 232 29.25 -13.52 -1.10
CA GLN A 232 30.05 -14.14 -2.15
C GLN A 232 29.20 -14.54 -3.37
N HIS A 233 27.96 -15.02 -3.19
CA HIS A 233 27.07 -15.46 -4.27
C HIS A 233 25.58 -15.40 -3.86
N GLY A 234 24.67 -15.31 -4.83
CA GLY A 234 23.21 -15.46 -4.64
C GLY A 234 22.36 -14.30 -5.20
N PRO A 235 21.04 -14.52 -5.40
CA PRO A 235 20.12 -13.45 -5.78
C PRO A 235 19.78 -12.55 -4.57
N LEU A 236 19.08 -11.44 -4.85
CA LEU A 236 18.64 -10.45 -3.86
C LEU A 236 19.82 -9.76 -3.15
N LEU A 237 20.85 -9.36 -3.91
CA LEU A 237 22.01 -8.66 -3.35
C LEU A 237 21.63 -7.23 -2.93
N LEU A 238 21.46 -7.02 -1.63
CA LEU A 238 20.95 -5.79 -1.05
C LEU A 238 21.92 -4.62 -1.24
N GLU A 239 21.37 -3.49 -1.67
CA GLU A 239 22.05 -2.19 -1.69
C GLU A 239 21.12 -1.04 -1.29
N PRO A 240 21.65 0.06 -0.72
CA PRO A 240 20.84 1.21 -0.37
C PRO A 240 20.15 1.80 -1.61
N ARG A 241 18.91 2.23 -1.43
CA ARG A 241 18.16 3.01 -2.41
C ARG A 241 18.98 4.23 -2.90
N ARG A 242 19.03 4.41 -4.22
CA ARG A 242 19.78 5.50 -4.90
C ARG A 242 18.93 6.65 -5.43
N VAL A 243 17.67 6.74 -5.02
CA VAL A 243 16.72 7.80 -5.42
C VAL A 243 15.88 8.22 -4.23
N LYS A 244 15.25 9.40 -4.25
CA LYS A 244 14.32 9.83 -3.19
C LYS A 244 13.18 8.84 -3.01
N LEU A 245 12.61 8.73 -1.81
CA LEU A 245 11.36 7.99 -1.58
C LEU A 245 10.26 8.53 -2.49
N LEU A 246 9.33 7.64 -2.85
CA LEU A 246 8.09 8.05 -3.50
C LEU A 246 7.28 8.87 -2.50
N HIS A 247 6.91 10.09 -2.89
CA HIS A 247 6.04 10.96 -2.11
C HIS A 247 4.57 10.76 -2.55
N HIS A 248 3.66 10.83 -1.59
CA HIS A 248 2.22 10.77 -1.82
C HIS A 248 1.57 12.02 -1.25
N SER A 249 0.81 12.74 -2.07
CA SER A 249 -0.05 13.84 -1.65
C SER A 249 -1.49 13.53 -2.01
N ILE A 250 -2.42 14.02 -1.18
CA ILE A 250 -3.84 13.95 -1.49
C ILE A 250 -4.15 15.03 -2.52
N GLU A 251 -4.73 14.63 -3.64
CA GLU A 251 -5.25 15.51 -4.67
C GLU A 251 -6.78 15.32 -4.76
N ARG A 252 -7.53 16.43 -4.70
CA ARG A 252 -8.98 16.42 -4.85
C ARG A 252 -9.34 16.67 -6.31
N ILE A 253 -10.28 15.87 -6.83
CA ILE A 253 -10.80 16.04 -8.18
C ILE A 253 -11.81 17.19 -8.16
N PRO A 254 -11.61 18.27 -8.95
CA PRO A 254 -12.38 19.50 -8.80
C PRO A 254 -13.77 19.45 -9.42
N ALA A 255 -14.03 18.54 -10.37
CA ALA A 255 -15.26 18.56 -11.15
C ALA A 255 -15.89 17.18 -11.37
N ILE A 256 -17.22 17.15 -11.28
CA ILE A 256 -18.07 16.12 -11.89
C ILE A 256 -18.58 16.72 -13.20
N VAL A 257 -18.28 16.08 -14.32
CA VAL A 257 -18.60 16.60 -15.66
C VAL A 257 -19.73 15.83 -16.35
N ARG A 258 -20.05 14.63 -15.86
CA ARG A 258 -21.22 13.85 -16.31
C ARG A 258 -21.75 12.99 -15.18
N THR A 259 -23.08 12.85 -15.12
CA THR A 259 -23.78 12.00 -14.15
C THR A 259 -24.86 11.19 -14.86
N GLU A 260 -25.04 9.94 -14.44
CA GLU A 260 -26.16 9.10 -14.88
C GLU A 260 -26.91 8.59 -13.63
N ASN A 261 -28.24 8.61 -13.68
CA ASN A 261 -29.14 8.12 -12.63
C ASN A 261 -28.97 8.76 -11.24
N ILE A 262 -28.37 9.96 -11.17
CA ILE A 262 -28.27 10.75 -9.95
C ILE A 262 -28.25 12.24 -10.28
N THR A 263 -29.00 13.02 -9.50
CA THR A 263 -28.85 14.48 -9.49
C THR A 263 -27.87 14.86 -8.39
N VAL A 264 -26.67 15.26 -8.78
CA VAL A 264 -25.70 15.87 -7.86
C VAL A 264 -26.01 17.36 -7.82
N ALA A 265 -26.83 17.78 -6.83
CA ALA A 265 -27.13 19.19 -6.62
C ALA A 265 -25.83 20.02 -6.55
N SER A 266 -25.85 21.26 -7.03
CA SER A 266 -24.69 22.16 -7.05
C SER A 266 -24.03 22.37 -5.67
N GLY A 267 -24.76 22.14 -4.57
CA GLY A 267 -24.25 22.12 -3.19
C GLY A 267 -23.47 20.86 -2.77
N LYS A 268 -23.48 19.79 -3.56
CA LYS A 268 -22.68 18.56 -3.33
C LYS A 268 -21.24 18.65 -3.85
N LYS A 269 -20.76 19.85 -4.22
CA LYS A 269 -19.31 20.14 -4.34
C LYS A 269 -18.53 19.71 -3.10
N ASN A 270 -19.19 19.70 -1.94
CA ASN A 270 -18.59 19.25 -0.67
C ASN A 270 -18.11 17.79 -0.71
N PHE A 271 -18.75 16.91 -1.48
CA PHE A 271 -18.28 15.53 -1.68
C PHE A 271 -16.89 15.50 -2.32
N LEU A 272 -16.66 16.28 -3.37
CA LEU A 272 -15.37 16.34 -4.06
C LEU A 272 -14.26 16.93 -3.17
N THR A 273 -14.62 17.86 -2.27
CA THR A 273 -13.69 18.41 -1.28
C THR A 273 -13.44 17.47 -0.08
N GLY A 274 -14.24 16.40 0.06
CA GLY A 274 -14.19 15.48 1.19
C GLY A 274 -14.89 15.97 2.46
N ASN A 275 -15.70 17.02 2.36
CA ASN A 275 -16.45 17.63 3.46
C ASN A 275 -17.86 17.04 3.61
N ASP A 276 -18.30 16.20 2.67
CA ASP A 276 -19.61 15.52 2.72
C ASP A 276 -19.55 14.16 1.99
N SER A 277 -20.56 13.33 2.18
CA SER A 277 -20.70 12.01 1.55
C SER A 277 -21.69 12.02 0.39
N LEU A 278 -21.35 11.34 -0.70
CA LEU A 278 -22.33 11.00 -1.73
C LEU A 278 -23.08 9.73 -1.33
N VAL A 279 -24.37 9.87 -1.02
CA VAL A 279 -25.23 8.73 -0.69
C VAL A 279 -25.88 8.16 -1.97
N VAL A 280 -25.65 6.88 -2.24
CA VAL A 280 -26.30 6.12 -3.31
C VAL A 280 -27.50 5.37 -2.72
N PRO A 281 -28.73 5.56 -3.24
CA PRO A 281 -29.91 4.84 -2.75
C PRO A 281 -29.79 3.31 -2.89
N PRO A 282 -30.45 2.52 -2.01
CA PRO A 282 -30.55 1.07 -2.18
C PRO A 282 -31.12 0.69 -3.56
N ALA A 283 -30.70 -0.46 -4.09
CA ALA A 283 -31.19 -1.01 -5.37
C ALA A 283 -31.08 -0.02 -6.56
N SER A 284 -30.10 0.87 -6.54
CA SER A 284 -29.82 1.82 -7.62
C SER A 284 -28.41 1.65 -8.17
N SER A 285 -28.19 2.16 -9.38
CA SER A 285 -26.89 2.23 -10.03
C SER A 285 -26.69 3.64 -10.57
N ILE A 286 -25.51 4.22 -10.32
CA ILE A 286 -25.15 5.57 -10.76
C ILE A 286 -23.80 5.54 -11.48
N THR A 287 -23.60 6.47 -12.40
CA THR A 287 -22.29 6.70 -13.04
C THR A 287 -21.88 8.14 -12.82
N LEU A 288 -20.60 8.36 -12.46
CA LEU A 288 -20.00 9.69 -12.40
C LEU A 288 -18.77 9.72 -13.31
N LEU A 289 -18.67 10.76 -14.14
CA LEU A 289 -17.43 11.13 -14.82
C LEU A 289 -16.80 12.28 -14.06
N LEU A 290 -15.60 12.05 -13.52
CA LEU A 290 -14.84 13.01 -12.76
C LEU A 290 -13.69 13.55 -13.62
N ASP A 291 -13.52 14.86 -13.67
CA ASP A 291 -12.43 15.51 -14.41
C ASP A 291 -11.44 16.16 -13.46
N ASN A 292 -10.18 15.70 -13.51
CA ASN A 292 -9.08 16.24 -12.73
C ASN A 292 -8.52 17.55 -13.29
N GLN A 293 -8.91 17.94 -14.51
CA GLN A 293 -8.45 19.12 -15.27
C GLN A 293 -6.95 19.12 -15.62
N LYS A 294 -6.12 18.37 -14.88
CA LYS A 294 -4.70 18.12 -15.16
C LYS A 294 -4.37 16.63 -15.20
N MET A 295 -3.35 16.28 -15.98
CA MET A 295 -2.81 14.92 -16.01
C MET A 295 -2.17 14.66 -14.65
N THR A 296 -2.48 13.53 -14.05
CA THR A 296 -1.98 13.16 -12.73
C THR A 296 -1.70 11.66 -12.69
N MET A 297 -0.92 11.24 -11.71
CA MET A 297 -0.60 9.84 -11.46
C MET A 297 -0.96 9.53 -10.01
N GLY A 298 -1.68 8.44 -9.80
CA GLY A 298 -2.10 8.02 -8.48
C GLY A 298 -3.25 7.04 -8.54
N PHE A 299 -3.89 6.84 -7.40
CA PHE A 299 -5.04 5.96 -7.25
C PHE A 299 -6.13 6.73 -6.49
N PRO A 300 -7.41 6.48 -6.77
CA PRO A 300 -8.52 7.05 -6.03
C PRO A 300 -8.46 6.51 -4.61
N LEU A 301 -8.59 7.41 -3.64
CA LEU A 301 -8.87 7.06 -2.26
C LEU A 301 -10.39 7.10 -2.06
N LEU A 302 -11.01 5.95 -1.83
CA LEU A 302 -12.44 5.83 -1.59
C LEU A 302 -12.70 5.50 -0.12
N CYS A 303 -13.41 6.39 0.58
CA CYS A 303 -13.96 6.12 1.90
C CYS A 303 -15.42 5.70 1.73
N VAL A 304 -15.71 4.43 1.98
CA VAL A 304 -17.05 3.84 1.76
C VAL A 304 -17.61 3.29 3.06
N SER A 305 -18.94 3.32 3.19
CA SER A 305 -19.66 2.71 4.31
C SER A 305 -20.98 2.14 3.82
N LYS A 306 -21.50 1.14 4.54
CA LYS A 306 -22.76 0.43 4.20
C LYS A 306 -22.67 -0.25 2.83
N GLY A 307 -23.81 -0.46 2.16
CA GLY A 307 -23.84 -1.01 0.79
C GLY A 307 -23.34 -2.45 0.67
N LYS A 308 -23.69 -3.33 1.63
CA LYS A 308 -23.32 -4.76 1.55
C LYS A 308 -23.83 -5.34 0.21
N GLY A 309 -22.91 -5.94 -0.56
CA GLY A 309 -23.21 -6.50 -1.89
C GLY A 309 -23.17 -5.49 -3.04
N SER A 310 -22.95 -4.20 -2.75
CA SER A 310 -22.71 -3.19 -3.80
C SER A 310 -21.35 -3.41 -4.47
N THR A 311 -21.26 -3.02 -5.75
CA THR A 311 -20.03 -3.07 -6.53
C THR A 311 -19.65 -1.65 -6.94
N ILE A 312 -18.38 -1.30 -6.79
CA ILE A 312 -17.82 -0.03 -7.26
C ILE A 312 -16.79 -0.35 -8.35
N LYS A 313 -16.97 0.21 -9.54
CA LYS A 313 -16.02 0.11 -10.64
C LYS A 313 -15.37 1.46 -10.86
N VAL A 314 -14.05 1.52 -10.79
CA VAL A 314 -13.28 2.71 -11.12
C VAL A 314 -12.56 2.49 -12.44
N ARG A 315 -12.62 3.48 -13.32
CA ARG A 315 -11.95 3.49 -14.62
C ARG A 315 -11.14 4.78 -14.73
N TYR A 316 -10.05 4.72 -15.48
CA TYR A 316 -9.18 5.85 -15.75
C TYR A 316 -9.17 6.13 -17.24
N ALA A 317 -9.04 7.40 -17.61
CA ALA A 317 -8.90 7.82 -18.98
C ALA A 317 -8.03 9.09 -19.01
N GLU A 318 -7.04 9.12 -19.90
CA GLU A 318 -6.28 10.35 -20.20
C GLU A 318 -7.13 11.36 -20.97
N CYS A 319 -8.06 10.86 -21.79
CA CYS A 319 -9.03 11.61 -22.58
C CYS A 319 -10.21 10.68 -22.93
N LEU A 320 -11.32 11.26 -23.39
CA LEU A 320 -12.45 10.49 -23.91
C LEU A 320 -12.23 10.08 -25.37
N PHE A 321 -12.98 9.09 -25.82
CA PHE A 321 -13.02 8.62 -27.19
C PHE A 321 -14.41 8.90 -27.75
N ASP A 322 -14.47 9.27 -29.03
CA ASP A 322 -15.74 9.48 -29.72
C ASP A 322 -16.40 8.17 -30.15
N GLU A 323 -17.55 8.27 -30.83
CA GLU A 323 -18.30 7.12 -31.35
C GLU A 323 -17.51 6.28 -32.36
N LYS A 324 -16.50 6.87 -33.02
CA LYS A 324 -15.61 6.19 -33.97
C LYS A 324 -14.39 5.55 -33.28
N LYS A 325 -14.30 5.65 -31.95
CA LYS A 325 -13.15 5.23 -31.13
C LYS A 325 -11.88 6.02 -31.44
N GLU A 326 -12.01 7.25 -31.92
CA GLU A 326 -10.89 8.15 -32.13
C GLU A 326 -10.54 8.88 -30.82
N LYS A 327 -9.24 9.06 -30.56
CA LYS A 327 -8.75 9.71 -29.34
C LYS A 327 -9.10 11.20 -29.40
N GLY A 328 -10.00 11.66 -28.52
CA GLY A 328 -10.42 13.06 -28.47
C GLY A 328 -9.41 14.00 -27.82
N ASN A 329 -9.69 15.30 -27.88
CA ASN A 329 -8.98 16.29 -27.09
C ASN A 329 -9.30 16.10 -25.60
N ARG A 330 -8.28 16.01 -24.76
CA ARG A 330 -8.41 15.83 -23.31
C ARG A 330 -9.28 16.90 -22.63
N ASN A 331 -9.30 18.11 -23.17
CA ASN A 331 -10.06 19.23 -22.61
C ASN A 331 -11.52 19.25 -23.07
N GLU A 332 -11.94 18.28 -23.88
CA GLU A 332 -13.30 18.19 -24.42
C GLU A 332 -14.04 17.00 -23.80
N ILE A 333 -15.26 17.27 -23.33
CA ILE A 333 -16.19 16.25 -22.84
C ILE A 333 -17.14 15.97 -24.00
N LYS A 334 -16.71 15.10 -24.92
CA LYS A 334 -17.53 14.63 -26.04
C LYS A 334 -18.20 13.31 -25.70
#